data_AF-A0AA47NAE2-F1
#
_entry.id   AF-A0AA47NAE2-F1
#
_cell.length_a   1.000
_cell.length_b   1.000
_cell.length_c   1.000
_cell.angle_alpha   90.00
_cell.angle_beta   90.00
_cell.angle_gamma   90.00
#
_symmetry.space_group_name_H-M   'P 1'
#
loop_
_entity.id
_entity.type
_entity.pdbx_description
1 polymer ?
#
loop_
_entity_poly.entity_id
_entity_poly.type
_entity_poly.pdbx_seq_one_letter_code
_entity_poly.pdbx_strand_id
1 'polypeptide(L)'
;MPDLGVQTEVLDFYDDSDETSAAIHNQIVTELEENGLGLDMISAYSADNASVNYGRYNSVFQKLKENNNCILKANCVAHIVHNSAKHAGDRLNIDIENVVNKTFSHFSSSAKRTEELKSIHTFYQSLLRNVPTRSLSLWPAVKRLHDSWAPIKTYFLSLGEDGCPKSLWRLFKNDQDGEGNPLDLQVYLSFLSNALKIFHDTVLVLEREDGTVCELYDMMFTLKTKLQLRQSDGFFGAQTDVLLQQFPDRQAAVLREDMCNFYQSSLTYLEQCYDFSDSNYQKKLASLALKKSPFNFSHLCEAVEVLQLSKKLDMDALYDEYCVVLPHQQAIVQSGAPVVEKWAFWEKWEEGLFTDDRMLDGHKEQMFGKHQVKSNFTFSCKDFYTYVVKEKVLLNAARSNKKYKFKKKPEGKKPSYVRPHLSKMKFDVQMCQF
;
A
#
# COMPACT_ATOMS: atom_id res chain seq x y z
N MET A 1 31.26 11.03 -10.00
CA MET A 1 30.19 10.31 -10.72
C MET A 1 28.97 10.15 -9.81
N PRO A 2 27.72 10.28 -10.28
CA PRO A 2 26.56 9.61 -9.69
C PRO A 2 26.56 8.17 -10.23
N ASP A 3 27.11 7.21 -9.50
CA ASP A 3 27.21 5.83 -10.01
C ASP A 3 25.93 5.00 -9.79
N LEU A 4 24.90 5.55 -9.15
CA LEU A 4 23.71 4.80 -8.76
C LEU A 4 22.51 5.76 -8.74
N GLY A 5 21.46 5.44 -9.51
CA GLY A 5 20.21 6.21 -9.62
C GLY A 5 19.40 6.27 -8.31
N VAL A 6 18.09 5.97 -8.34
CA VAL A 6 17.27 5.95 -7.11
C VAL A 6 17.76 4.86 -6.16
N GLN A 7 18.04 5.23 -4.90
CA GLN A 7 18.45 4.30 -3.84
C GLN A 7 17.38 4.23 -2.76
N THR A 8 17.13 3.02 -2.25
CA THR A 8 16.28 2.79 -1.09
C THR A 8 17.14 2.22 0.02
N GLU A 9 17.31 3.00 1.08
CA GLU A 9 18.17 2.67 2.20
C GLU A 9 17.35 2.68 3.50
N VAL A 10 17.62 1.72 4.38
CA VAL A 10 17.00 1.69 5.71
C VAL A 10 17.88 2.50 6.66
N LEU A 11 17.29 3.50 7.31
CA LEU A 11 17.97 4.33 8.30
C LEU A 11 18.03 3.66 9.68
N ASP A 12 16.89 3.20 10.20
CA ASP A 12 16.78 2.68 11.56
C ASP A 12 15.63 1.68 11.75
N PHE A 13 15.69 0.89 12.83
CA PHE A 13 14.59 0.11 13.41
C PHE A 13 14.35 0.56 14.85
N TYR A 14 13.26 1.30 15.03
CA TYR A 14 12.90 1.92 16.29
C TYR A 14 11.65 1.28 16.90
N ASP A 15 11.65 1.13 18.22
CA ASP A 15 10.50 0.70 19.03
C ASP A 15 10.31 1.71 20.16
N ASP A 16 9.09 2.22 20.28
CA ASP A 16 8.70 3.15 21.34
C ASP A 16 7.30 2.82 21.82
N SER A 17 7.17 2.66 23.14
CA SER A 17 5.88 2.33 23.74
C SER A 17 4.94 3.51 23.90
N ASP A 18 5.43 4.74 23.77
CA ASP A 18 4.61 5.93 23.88
C ASP A 18 3.96 6.31 22.54
N GLU A 19 4.56 5.91 21.41
CA GLU A 19 4.10 6.11 20.01
C GLU A 19 3.55 7.51 19.73
N THR A 20 4.01 8.53 20.47
CA THR A 20 3.49 9.89 20.30
C THR A 20 4.09 10.52 19.05
N SER A 21 3.35 11.44 18.43
CA SER A 21 3.86 12.19 17.28
C SER A 21 5.12 12.99 17.60
N ALA A 22 5.34 13.37 18.87
CA ALA A 22 6.56 14.03 19.31
C ALA A 22 7.74 13.07 19.41
N ALA A 23 7.55 11.88 19.97
CA ALA A 23 8.61 10.88 20.08
C ALA A 23 9.06 10.40 18.69
N ILE A 24 8.11 10.06 17.81
CA ILE A 24 8.40 9.66 16.43
C ILE A 24 9.14 10.79 15.68
N HIS A 25 8.66 12.03 15.79
CA HIS A 25 9.34 13.18 15.20
C HIS A 25 10.79 13.31 15.70
N ASN A 26 11.00 13.27 17.02
CA ASN A 26 12.33 13.41 17.59
C ASN A 26 13.27 12.27 17.16
N GLN A 27 12.74 11.04 17.02
CA GLN A 27 13.51 9.92 16.48
C GLN A 27 13.92 10.17 15.03
N ILE A 28 13.00 10.62 14.17
CA ILE A 28 13.32 10.98 12.78
C ILE A 28 14.42 12.05 12.74
N VAL A 29 14.29 13.12 13.53
CA VAL A 29 15.30 14.18 13.61
C VAL A 29 16.66 13.63 14.04
N THR A 30 16.69 12.84 15.11
CA THR A 30 17.93 12.25 15.65
C THR A 30 18.62 11.38 14.62
N GLU A 31 17.90 10.46 13.97
CA GLU A 31 18.48 9.56 12.99
C GLU A 31 19.00 10.30 11.75
N LEU A 32 18.31 11.36 11.32
CA LEU A 32 18.82 12.19 10.23
C LEU A 32 20.12 12.89 10.61
N GLU A 33 20.18 13.51 11.80
CA GLU A 33 21.38 14.17 12.30
C GLU A 33 22.56 13.21 12.45
N GLU A 34 22.33 12.00 12.99
CA GLU A 34 23.36 10.96 13.15
C GLU A 34 23.92 10.48 11.81
N ASN A 35 23.10 10.48 10.76
CA ASN A 35 23.48 10.12 9.39
C ASN A 35 23.97 11.32 8.56
N GLY A 36 24.07 12.52 9.15
CA GLY A 36 24.55 13.73 8.48
C GLY A 36 23.58 14.31 7.45
N LEU A 37 22.28 14.03 7.61
CA LEU A 37 21.20 14.47 6.73
C LEU A 37 20.45 15.66 7.35
N GLY A 38 20.19 16.69 6.55
CA GLY A 38 19.43 17.87 6.98
C GLY A 38 17.93 17.68 6.86
N LEU A 39 17.16 18.14 7.85
CA LEU A 39 15.68 18.14 7.81
C LEU A 39 15.12 18.94 6.62
N ASP A 40 15.81 19.99 6.21
CA ASP A 40 15.46 20.82 5.05
C ASP A 40 15.62 20.08 3.71
N MET A 41 16.33 18.95 3.71
CA MET A 41 16.54 18.10 2.55
C MET A 41 15.43 17.06 2.36
N ILE A 42 14.52 16.90 3.34
CA ILE A 42 13.36 16.03 3.18
C ILE A 42 12.42 16.61 2.11
N SER A 43 12.16 15.85 1.04
CA SER A 43 11.15 16.23 0.03
C SER A 43 9.74 15.87 0.47
N ALA A 44 9.55 14.69 1.03
CA ALA A 44 8.24 14.19 1.42
C ALA A 44 8.30 13.35 2.70
N TYR A 45 7.18 13.33 3.42
CA TYR A 45 6.92 12.38 4.51
C TYR A 45 5.79 11.44 4.12
N SER A 46 6.10 10.15 4.03
CA SER A 46 5.14 9.08 3.74
C SER A 46 4.99 8.11 4.91
N ALA A 47 3.76 7.91 5.37
CA ALA A 47 3.39 7.00 6.44
C ALA A 47 1.93 6.55 6.28
N ASP A 48 1.45 5.66 7.15
CA ASP A 48 0.03 5.38 7.25
C ASP A 48 -0.78 6.65 7.59
N ASN A 49 -2.09 6.57 7.37
CA ASN A 49 -2.98 7.73 7.52
C ASN A 49 -3.52 7.89 8.94
N ALA A 50 -2.88 7.30 9.95
CA ALA A 50 -3.29 7.48 11.34
C ALA A 50 -3.16 8.94 11.79
N SER A 51 -3.92 9.29 12.83
CA SER A 51 -3.91 10.63 13.41
C SER A 51 -2.53 11.03 13.94
N VAL A 52 -1.73 10.07 14.41
CA VAL A 52 -0.34 10.32 14.85
C VAL A 52 0.52 10.87 13.71
N ASN A 53 0.32 10.38 12.49
CA ASN A 53 1.12 10.74 11.31
C ASN A 53 0.61 12.00 10.60
N TYR A 54 -0.72 12.14 10.46
CA TYR A 54 -1.31 13.21 9.64
C TYR A 54 -2.47 13.97 10.29
N GLY A 55 -2.66 13.83 11.60
CA GLY A 55 -3.62 14.61 12.37
C GLY A 55 -3.46 16.13 12.15
N ARG A 56 -4.59 16.83 12.12
CA ARG A 56 -4.68 18.23 11.67
C ARG A 56 -3.81 19.19 12.49
N TYR A 57 -3.75 19.02 13.80
CA TYR A 57 -3.11 19.98 14.72
C TYR A 57 -1.84 19.45 15.38
N ASN A 58 -1.77 18.14 15.63
CA ASN A 58 -0.64 17.54 16.32
C ASN A 58 -0.34 16.18 15.69
N SER A 59 0.65 16.13 14.82
CA SER A 59 1.08 14.94 14.11
C SER A 59 2.55 15.05 13.71
N VAL A 60 3.16 13.93 13.34
CA VAL A 60 4.55 13.89 12.88
C VAL A 60 4.73 14.84 11.69
N PHE A 61 3.79 14.80 10.73
CA PHE A 61 3.83 15.70 9.58
C PHE A 61 3.80 17.18 9.97
N GLN A 62 2.93 17.58 10.92
CA GLN A 62 2.87 18.99 11.33
C GLN A 62 4.19 19.46 11.97
N LYS A 63 4.83 18.61 12.77
CA LYS A 63 6.13 18.92 13.38
C LYS A 63 7.24 19.02 12.34
N LEU A 64 7.33 18.04 11.42
CA LEU A 64 8.29 18.10 10.32
C LEU A 64 8.07 19.34 9.44
N LYS A 65 6.82 19.75 9.24
CA LYS A 65 6.49 20.95 8.48
C LYS A 65 6.93 22.25 9.17
N GLU A 66 6.87 22.32 10.51
CA GLU A 66 7.42 23.46 11.27
C GLU A 66 8.93 23.62 11.04
N ASN A 67 9.67 22.53 10.87
CA ASN A 67 11.11 22.54 10.56
C ASN A 67 11.41 22.71 9.06
N ASN A 68 10.55 22.19 8.19
CA ASN A 68 10.69 22.20 6.74
C ASN A 68 9.34 22.53 6.08
N ASN A 69 9.10 23.83 5.83
CA ASN A 69 7.86 24.30 5.22
C ASN A 69 7.64 23.79 3.79
N CYS A 70 8.67 23.23 3.14
CA CYS A 70 8.61 22.68 1.79
C CYS A 70 8.31 21.18 1.74
N ILE A 71 8.09 20.53 2.89
CA ILE A 71 7.83 19.09 2.93
C ILE A 71 6.47 18.74 2.35
N LEU A 72 6.45 17.75 1.45
CA LEU A 72 5.24 17.23 0.84
C LEU A 72 4.53 16.23 1.76
N LYS A 73 3.20 16.37 1.84
CA LYS A 73 2.32 15.44 2.55
C LYS A 73 2.01 14.22 1.66
N ALA A 74 2.75 13.13 1.82
CA ALA A 74 2.62 11.92 1.00
C ALA A 74 1.85 10.79 1.71
N ASN A 75 0.56 11.01 1.96
CA ASN A 75 -0.33 10.01 2.56
C ASN A 75 -0.26 8.64 1.84
N CYS A 76 -0.26 7.55 2.61
CA CYS A 76 -0.25 6.21 2.05
C CYS A 76 -1.58 5.89 1.34
N VAL A 77 -1.53 5.81 0.01
CA VAL A 77 -2.67 5.47 -0.84
C VAL A 77 -3.12 4.02 -0.68
N ALA A 78 -2.20 3.08 -0.43
CA ALA A 78 -2.54 1.69 -0.14
C ALA A 78 -3.40 1.58 1.12
N HIS A 79 -3.10 2.37 2.15
CA HIS A 79 -3.89 2.45 3.36
C HIS A 79 -5.28 3.07 3.13
N ILE A 80 -5.42 4.05 2.23
CA ILE A 80 -6.74 4.57 1.81
C ILE A 80 -7.58 3.46 1.18
N VAL A 81 -7.00 2.69 0.25
CA VAL A 81 -7.70 1.59 -0.44
C VAL A 81 -8.11 0.50 0.54
N HIS A 82 -7.20 0.11 1.45
CA HIS A 82 -7.51 -0.85 2.51
C HIS A 82 -8.66 -0.39 3.41
N ASN A 83 -8.59 0.86 3.89
CA ASN A 83 -9.62 1.40 4.77
C ASN A 83 -10.96 1.60 4.07
N SER A 84 -10.96 1.92 2.78
CA SER A 84 -12.20 1.97 1.97
C SER A 84 -12.91 0.62 1.97
N ALA A 85 -12.18 -0.47 1.68
CA ALA A 85 -12.74 -1.81 1.69
C ALA A 85 -13.28 -2.21 3.07
N LYS A 86 -12.51 -1.91 4.13
CA LYS A 86 -12.90 -2.19 5.52
C LYS A 86 -14.15 -1.39 5.91
N HIS A 87 -14.15 -0.08 5.65
CA HIS A 87 -15.26 0.81 5.94
C HIS A 87 -16.55 0.39 5.26
N ALA A 88 -16.47 -0.08 4.01
CA ALA A 88 -17.62 -0.61 3.29
C ALA A 88 -18.04 -2.00 3.82
N GLY A 89 -17.09 -2.87 4.15
CA GLY A 89 -17.36 -4.19 4.73
C GLY A 89 -18.10 -4.11 6.07
N ASP A 90 -17.71 -3.17 6.94
CA ASP A 90 -18.34 -2.92 8.25
C ASP A 90 -19.81 -2.48 8.16
N ARG A 91 -20.29 -2.09 6.97
CA ARG A 91 -21.67 -1.61 6.72
C ARG A 91 -22.58 -2.67 6.10
N LEU A 92 -22.04 -3.81 5.70
CA LEU A 92 -22.85 -4.91 5.20
C LEU A 92 -23.74 -5.47 6.31
N ASN A 93 -24.86 -6.08 5.93
CA ASN A 93 -25.72 -6.81 6.88
C ASN A 93 -25.05 -8.06 7.46
N ILE A 94 -23.84 -8.40 7.01
CA ILE A 94 -23.03 -9.50 7.53
C ILE A 94 -21.67 -9.02 8.04
N ASP A 95 -21.29 -9.50 9.22
CA ASP A 95 -19.94 -9.32 9.76
C ASP A 95 -19.02 -10.42 9.21
N ILE A 96 -18.50 -10.20 8.00
CA ILE A 96 -17.65 -11.17 7.31
C ILE A 96 -16.33 -11.44 8.06
N GLU A 97 -15.77 -10.42 8.74
CA GLU A 97 -14.53 -10.59 9.48
C GLU A 97 -14.71 -11.57 10.64
N ASN A 98 -15.81 -11.43 11.39
CA ASN A 98 -16.16 -12.34 12.47
C ASN A 98 -16.47 -13.74 11.94
N VAL A 99 -17.17 -13.87 10.80
CA VAL A 99 -17.44 -15.18 10.17
C VAL A 99 -16.13 -15.90 9.85
N VAL A 100 -15.21 -15.23 9.15
CA VAL A 100 -13.89 -15.79 8.81
C VAL A 100 -13.12 -16.18 10.06
N ASN A 101 -13.02 -15.27 11.04
CA ASN A 101 -12.20 -15.49 12.23
C ASN A 101 -12.78 -16.54 13.18
N LYS A 102 -14.12 -16.60 13.35
CA LYS A 102 -14.78 -17.64 14.14
C LYS A 102 -14.64 -19.01 13.48
N THR A 103 -14.81 -19.07 12.17
CA THR A 103 -14.62 -20.31 11.41
C THR A 103 -13.18 -20.80 11.54
N PHE A 104 -12.20 -19.92 11.31
CA PHE A 104 -10.78 -20.24 11.51
C PHE A 104 -10.49 -20.72 12.94
N SER A 105 -11.00 -20.00 13.95
CA SER A 105 -10.76 -20.34 15.37
C SER A 105 -11.37 -21.69 15.75
N HIS A 106 -12.52 -22.05 15.17
CA HIS A 106 -13.18 -23.32 15.43
C HIS A 106 -12.29 -24.52 15.05
N PHE A 107 -11.64 -24.45 13.89
CA PHE A 107 -10.77 -25.52 13.39
C PHE A 107 -9.34 -25.44 13.96
N SER A 108 -8.74 -24.25 14.02
CA SER A 108 -7.36 -24.08 14.51
C SER A 108 -7.18 -24.45 15.99
N SER A 109 -8.26 -24.40 16.79
CA SER A 109 -8.23 -24.81 18.20
C SER A 109 -8.33 -26.32 18.42
N SER A 110 -8.59 -27.13 17.39
CA SER A 110 -8.77 -28.58 17.54
C SER A 110 -8.31 -29.37 16.32
N ALA A 111 -7.25 -30.16 16.51
CA ALA A 111 -6.79 -31.12 15.51
C ALA A 111 -7.90 -32.11 15.12
N LYS A 112 -8.70 -32.57 16.08
CA LYS A 112 -9.84 -33.47 15.84
C LYS A 112 -10.83 -32.85 14.84
N ARG A 113 -11.27 -31.61 15.06
CA ARG A 113 -12.20 -30.91 14.16
C ARG A 113 -11.61 -30.69 12.77
N THR A 114 -10.30 -30.45 12.71
CA THR A 114 -9.59 -30.32 11.43
C THR A 114 -9.58 -31.63 10.65
N GLU A 115 -9.33 -32.76 11.31
CA GLU A 115 -9.40 -34.08 10.67
C GLU A 115 -10.82 -34.46 10.25
N GLU A 116 -11.83 -34.12 11.06
CA GLU A 116 -13.25 -34.28 10.67
C GLU A 116 -13.56 -33.50 9.39
N LEU A 117 -13.13 -32.24 9.28
CA LEU A 117 -13.33 -31.45 8.07
C LEU A 117 -12.56 -32.02 6.86
N LYS A 118 -11.32 -32.48 7.04
CA LYS A 118 -10.54 -33.14 5.98
C LYS A 118 -11.22 -34.40 5.46
N SER A 119 -11.87 -35.17 6.34
CA SER A 119 -12.56 -36.40 5.96
C SER A 119 -13.69 -36.19 4.94
N ILE A 120 -14.27 -34.98 4.90
CA ILE A 120 -15.32 -34.58 3.96
C ILE A 120 -14.85 -33.56 2.91
N HIS A 121 -13.56 -33.18 2.92
CA HIS A 121 -12.99 -32.20 2.00
C HIS A 121 -11.76 -32.78 1.27
N THR A 122 -12.01 -33.40 0.11
CA THR A 122 -11.02 -34.13 -0.71
C THR A 122 -9.77 -33.32 -1.07
N PHE A 123 -9.89 -31.98 -1.16
CA PHE A 123 -8.79 -31.07 -1.52
C PHE A 123 -8.55 -30.02 -0.43
N TYR A 124 -8.51 -30.47 0.82
CA TYR A 124 -8.36 -29.58 1.97
C TYR A 124 -7.15 -28.67 1.90
N GLN A 125 -7.43 -27.37 1.99
CA GLN A 125 -6.45 -26.34 2.27
C GLN A 125 -6.80 -25.68 3.61
N SER A 126 -5.79 -25.43 4.44
CA SER A 126 -5.99 -24.79 5.75
C SER A 126 -6.72 -23.44 5.60
N LEU A 127 -7.73 -23.21 6.42
CA LEU A 127 -8.41 -21.92 6.45
C LEU A 127 -7.43 -20.82 6.86
N LEU A 128 -7.69 -19.60 6.38
CA LEU A 128 -6.85 -18.44 6.68
C LEU A 128 -7.54 -17.56 7.72
N ARG A 129 -6.72 -16.92 8.56
CA ARG A 129 -7.16 -15.94 9.54
C ARG A 129 -7.10 -14.54 8.93
N ASN A 130 -8.13 -13.73 9.18
CA ASN A 130 -8.06 -12.29 8.94
C ASN A 130 -7.32 -11.61 10.11
N VAL A 131 -6.36 -10.74 9.79
CA VAL A 131 -5.64 -9.91 10.77
C VAL A 131 -5.96 -8.45 10.44
N PRO A 132 -6.82 -7.76 11.21
CA PRO A 132 -7.31 -6.43 10.84
C PRO A 132 -6.23 -5.36 10.67
N THR A 133 -5.06 -5.54 11.30
CA THR A 133 -3.90 -4.63 11.17
C THR A 133 -3.03 -4.94 9.95
N ARG A 134 -3.24 -6.09 9.29
CA ARG A 134 -2.52 -6.46 8.06
C ARG A 134 -3.42 -6.24 6.86
N SER A 135 -3.12 -5.19 6.12
CA SER A 135 -3.66 -4.98 4.78
C SER A 135 -3.48 -6.27 3.96
N LEU A 136 -4.45 -6.57 3.09
CA LEU A 136 -4.51 -7.78 2.24
C LEU A 136 -4.96 -9.10 2.90
N SER A 137 -5.16 -9.21 4.22
CA SER A 137 -5.46 -10.51 4.84
C SER A 137 -6.91 -11.02 4.71
N LEU A 138 -7.89 -10.11 4.56
CA LEU A 138 -9.31 -10.49 4.51
C LEU A 138 -9.69 -11.21 3.21
N TRP A 139 -9.30 -10.69 2.03
CA TRP A 139 -9.68 -11.30 0.74
C TRP A 139 -9.22 -12.76 0.59
N PRO A 140 -7.95 -13.12 0.87
CA PRO A 140 -7.51 -14.50 0.81
C PRO A 140 -8.32 -15.42 1.73
N ALA A 141 -8.70 -14.92 2.92
CA ALA A 141 -9.47 -15.69 3.88
C ALA A 141 -10.94 -15.89 3.44
N VAL A 142 -11.58 -14.85 2.91
CA VAL A 142 -12.89 -14.94 2.27
C VAL A 142 -12.85 -15.90 1.08
N LYS A 143 -11.86 -15.76 0.18
CA LYS A 143 -11.71 -16.63 -0.99
C LYS A 143 -11.52 -18.08 -0.60
N ARG A 144 -10.67 -18.36 0.39
CA ARG A 144 -10.44 -19.72 0.90
C ARG A 144 -11.71 -20.34 1.49
N LEU A 145 -12.47 -19.55 2.26
CA LEU A 145 -13.73 -19.98 2.84
C LEU A 145 -14.80 -20.24 1.77
N HIS A 146 -14.90 -19.35 0.78
CA HIS A 146 -15.77 -19.51 -0.38
C HIS A 146 -15.46 -20.78 -1.19
N ASP A 147 -14.17 -21.03 -1.49
CA ASP A 147 -13.74 -22.21 -2.24
C ASP A 147 -13.98 -23.51 -1.47
N SER A 148 -13.99 -23.44 -0.14
CA SER A 148 -14.26 -24.55 0.76
C SER A 148 -15.72 -24.58 1.23
N TRP A 149 -16.63 -23.85 0.58
CA TRP A 149 -17.97 -23.61 1.12
C TRP A 149 -18.77 -24.89 1.35
N ALA A 150 -18.83 -25.79 0.37
CA ALA A 150 -19.62 -27.03 0.47
C ALA A 150 -19.24 -27.89 1.69
N PRO A 151 -17.97 -28.30 1.89
CA PRO A 151 -17.59 -29.08 3.07
C PRO A 151 -17.75 -28.31 4.38
N ILE A 152 -17.51 -26.99 4.38
CA ILE A 152 -17.70 -26.16 5.59
C ILE A 152 -19.17 -26.15 6.01
N LYS A 153 -20.08 -25.94 5.05
CA LYS A 153 -21.53 -25.98 5.25
C LYS A 153 -21.95 -27.37 5.78
N THR A 154 -21.54 -28.45 5.11
CA THR A 154 -21.84 -29.82 5.54
C THR A 154 -21.36 -30.09 6.97
N TYR A 155 -20.13 -29.68 7.30
CA TYR A 155 -19.57 -29.86 8.64
C TYR A 155 -20.42 -29.14 9.70
N PHE A 156 -20.68 -27.84 9.55
CA PHE A 156 -21.40 -27.09 10.58
C PHE A 156 -22.87 -27.52 10.72
N LEU A 157 -23.53 -27.93 9.64
CA LEU A 157 -24.86 -28.52 9.70
C LEU A 157 -24.87 -29.85 10.46
N SER A 158 -23.84 -30.70 10.26
CA SER A 158 -23.72 -31.99 10.94
C SER A 158 -23.55 -31.88 12.46
N LEU A 159 -23.05 -30.73 12.95
CA LEU A 159 -22.90 -30.47 14.39
C LEU A 159 -24.22 -30.13 15.09
N GLY A 160 -25.24 -29.69 14.34
CA GLY A 160 -26.48 -29.18 14.91
C GLY A 160 -26.32 -27.88 15.72
N GLU A 161 -27.42 -27.42 16.33
CA GLU A 161 -27.45 -26.16 17.09
C GLU A 161 -26.53 -26.19 18.31
N ASP A 162 -26.52 -27.31 19.02
CA ASP A 162 -25.78 -27.45 20.27
C ASP A 162 -24.26 -27.61 20.05
N GLY A 163 -23.85 -28.15 18.89
CA GLY A 163 -22.45 -28.37 18.55
C GLY A 163 -21.78 -27.21 17.81
N CYS A 164 -22.56 -26.36 17.14
CA CYS A 164 -22.05 -25.24 16.34
C CYS A 164 -21.92 -23.95 17.19
N PRO A 165 -20.86 -23.14 17.01
CA PRO A 165 -20.79 -21.82 17.63
C PRO A 165 -22.03 -20.98 17.29
N LYS A 166 -22.77 -20.50 18.30
CA LYS A 166 -24.06 -19.79 18.12
C LYS A 166 -24.03 -18.65 17.10
N SER A 167 -22.92 -17.90 17.01
CA SER A 167 -22.77 -16.82 16.02
C SER A 167 -22.73 -17.32 14.59
N LEU A 168 -22.15 -18.51 14.36
CA LEU A 168 -22.11 -19.17 13.06
C LEU A 168 -23.43 -19.90 12.78
N TRP A 169 -23.99 -20.61 13.77
CA TRP A 169 -25.23 -21.38 13.60
C TRP A 169 -26.39 -20.55 13.05
N ARG A 170 -26.53 -19.30 13.51
CA ARG A 170 -27.56 -18.36 13.00
C ARG A 170 -27.49 -18.13 11.49
N LEU A 171 -26.33 -18.32 10.88
CA LEU A 171 -26.08 -18.14 9.45
C LEU A 171 -26.32 -19.43 8.64
N PHE A 172 -26.43 -20.59 9.31
CA PHE A 172 -26.67 -21.90 8.69
C PHE A 172 -28.08 -22.44 8.92
N LYS A 173 -28.75 -22.03 10.01
CA LYS A 173 -30.00 -22.64 10.49
C LYS A 173 -31.13 -22.69 9.46
N ASN A 174 -31.21 -21.71 8.55
CA ASN A 174 -32.27 -21.65 7.54
C ASN A 174 -32.11 -22.70 6.42
N ASP A 175 -30.99 -23.43 6.38
CA ASP A 175 -30.75 -24.50 5.40
C ASP A 175 -31.30 -25.86 5.84
N GLN A 176 -31.76 -25.99 7.09
CA GLN A 176 -32.22 -27.27 7.64
C GLN A 176 -33.48 -27.81 6.96
N ASP A 177 -34.32 -26.91 6.42
CA ASP A 177 -35.63 -27.27 5.86
C ASP A 177 -35.53 -27.76 4.40
N GLY A 178 -34.33 -27.83 3.82
CA GLY A 178 -34.10 -28.54 2.56
C GLY A 178 -34.74 -27.88 1.33
N GLU A 179 -35.15 -26.61 1.39
CA GLU A 179 -35.69 -25.89 0.23
C GLU A 179 -34.69 -25.74 -0.93
N GLY A 180 -33.42 -26.09 -0.73
CA GLY A 180 -32.40 -26.11 -1.78
C GLY A 180 -31.87 -24.72 -2.18
N ASN A 181 -32.40 -23.65 -1.58
CA ASN A 181 -31.94 -22.29 -1.83
C ASN A 181 -30.55 -22.06 -1.21
N PRO A 182 -29.64 -21.31 -1.86
CA PRO A 182 -28.37 -20.93 -1.26
C PRO A 182 -28.58 -20.13 0.03
N LEU A 183 -27.60 -20.16 0.93
CA LEU A 183 -27.62 -19.31 2.13
C LEU A 183 -27.19 -17.87 1.77
N ASP A 184 -27.75 -16.87 2.45
CA ASP A 184 -27.28 -15.47 2.33
C ASP A 184 -25.76 -15.38 2.51
N LEU A 185 -25.21 -16.12 3.48
CA LEU A 185 -23.76 -16.20 3.71
C LEU A 185 -22.99 -16.69 2.46
N GLN A 186 -23.53 -17.65 1.71
CA GLN A 186 -22.91 -18.12 0.47
C GLN A 186 -22.87 -17.01 -0.58
N VAL A 187 -23.96 -16.24 -0.69
CA VAL A 187 -24.04 -15.10 -1.59
C VAL A 187 -23.01 -14.04 -1.20
N TYR A 188 -22.91 -13.68 0.09
CA TYR A 188 -21.91 -12.74 0.58
C TYR A 188 -20.47 -13.22 0.36
N LEU A 189 -20.18 -14.50 0.58
CA LEU A 189 -18.87 -15.08 0.31
C LEU A 189 -18.51 -14.98 -1.18
N SER A 190 -19.46 -15.28 -2.07
CA SER A 190 -19.28 -15.13 -3.52
C SER A 190 -19.03 -13.67 -3.89
N PHE A 191 -19.88 -12.75 -3.43
CA PHE A 191 -19.75 -11.32 -3.67
C PHE A 191 -18.40 -10.79 -3.19
N LEU A 192 -18.04 -11.04 -1.93
CA LEU A 192 -16.81 -10.52 -1.33
C LEU A 192 -15.56 -11.17 -1.89
N SER A 193 -15.63 -12.42 -2.39
CA SER A 193 -14.52 -13.02 -3.14
C SER A 193 -14.22 -12.26 -4.44
N ASN A 194 -15.23 -11.63 -5.05
CA ASN A 194 -15.11 -10.81 -6.25
C ASN A 194 -14.76 -9.35 -5.91
N ALA A 195 -15.53 -8.71 -5.03
CA ALA A 195 -15.41 -7.28 -4.73
C ALA A 195 -14.10 -6.96 -4.00
N LEU A 196 -13.76 -7.72 -2.94
CA LEU A 196 -12.51 -7.47 -2.20
C LEU A 196 -11.26 -7.76 -3.04
N LYS A 197 -11.38 -8.58 -4.09
CA LYS A 197 -10.27 -8.82 -5.03
C LYS A 197 -9.81 -7.53 -5.70
N ILE A 198 -10.73 -6.63 -6.02
CA ILE A 198 -10.42 -5.35 -6.68
C ILE A 198 -9.48 -4.54 -5.77
N PHE A 199 -9.82 -4.41 -4.49
CA PHE A 199 -9.00 -3.70 -3.51
C PHE A 199 -7.68 -4.41 -3.25
N HIS A 200 -7.70 -5.75 -3.12
CA HIS A 200 -6.50 -6.56 -2.91
C HIS A 200 -5.51 -6.38 -4.07
N ASP A 201 -5.96 -6.54 -5.31
CA ASP A 201 -5.13 -6.38 -6.50
C ASP A 201 -4.61 -4.94 -6.63
N THR A 202 -5.43 -3.93 -6.29
CA THR A 202 -4.96 -2.53 -6.27
C THR A 202 -3.87 -2.31 -5.23
N VAL A 203 -4.02 -2.81 -4.00
CA VAL A 203 -3.00 -2.65 -2.96
C VAL A 203 -1.70 -3.36 -3.37
N LEU A 204 -1.76 -4.56 -3.95
CA LEU A 204 -0.56 -5.25 -4.46
C LEU A 204 0.20 -4.42 -5.51
N VAL A 205 -0.52 -3.73 -6.39
CA VAL A 205 0.10 -2.85 -7.40
C VAL A 205 0.64 -1.56 -6.79
N LEU A 206 0.01 -1.04 -5.73
CA LEU A 206 0.48 0.15 -5.01
C LEU A 206 1.73 -0.13 -4.16
N GLU A 207 1.91 -1.36 -3.67
CA GLU A 207 3.02 -1.78 -2.80
C GLU A 207 4.20 -2.40 -3.56
N ARG A 208 4.19 -2.38 -4.89
CA ARG A 208 5.31 -2.89 -5.70
C ARG A 208 6.58 -2.07 -5.47
N GLU A 209 7.73 -2.75 -5.52
CA GLU A 209 9.05 -2.14 -5.27
C GLU A 209 9.42 -1.07 -6.32
N ASP A 210 8.90 -1.18 -7.54
CA ASP A 210 9.15 -0.27 -8.66
C ASP A 210 8.04 0.80 -8.83
N GLY A 211 7.16 0.95 -7.84
CA GLY A 211 6.03 1.85 -7.89
C GLY A 211 6.45 3.31 -7.75
N THR A 212 6.05 4.15 -8.70
CA THR A 212 6.39 5.59 -8.66
C THR A 212 5.18 6.47 -8.37
N VAL A 213 5.42 7.64 -7.76
CA VAL A 213 4.38 8.66 -7.50
C VAL A 213 3.62 9.07 -8.77
N CYS A 214 4.30 9.02 -9.92
CA CYS A 214 3.75 9.35 -11.23
C CYS A 214 2.64 8.40 -11.70
N GLU A 215 2.42 7.27 -11.01
CA GLU A 215 1.46 6.26 -11.41
C GLU A 215 0.30 6.11 -10.43
N LEU A 216 0.43 6.67 -9.22
CA LEU A 216 -0.54 6.50 -8.15
C LEU A 216 -1.91 7.07 -8.51
N TYR A 217 -1.96 8.22 -9.16
CA TYR A 217 -3.23 8.82 -9.58
C TYR A 217 -3.99 7.93 -10.55
N ASP A 218 -3.32 7.41 -11.59
CA ASP A 218 -3.94 6.53 -12.58
C ASP A 218 -4.44 5.22 -11.93
N MET A 219 -3.69 4.67 -10.97
CA MET A 219 -4.11 3.47 -10.22
C MET A 219 -5.35 3.74 -9.37
N MET A 220 -5.37 4.85 -8.62
CA MET A 220 -6.50 5.25 -7.79
C MET A 220 -7.73 5.56 -8.64
N PHE A 221 -7.54 6.26 -9.76
CA PHE A 221 -8.61 6.57 -10.71
C PHE A 221 -9.18 5.29 -11.32
N THR A 222 -8.33 4.33 -11.70
CA THR A 222 -8.76 3.02 -12.22
C THR A 222 -9.59 2.25 -11.19
N LEU A 223 -9.18 2.26 -9.91
CA LEU A 223 -9.97 1.66 -8.82
C LEU A 223 -11.34 2.33 -8.74
N LYS A 224 -11.39 3.66 -8.66
CA LYS A 224 -12.64 4.44 -8.61
C LYS A 224 -13.57 4.08 -9.77
N THR A 225 -13.07 4.11 -11.01
CA THR A 225 -13.87 3.77 -12.20
C THR A 225 -14.39 2.33 -12.15
N LYS A 226 -13.56 1.36 -11.72
CA LYS A 226 -13.99 -0.05 -11.60
C LYS A 226 -15.13 -0.24 -10.61
N LEU A 227 -15.13 0.51 -9.51
CA LEU A 227 -16.18 0.47 -8.49
C LEU A 227 -17.45 1.19 -8.98
N GLN A 228 -17.31 2.36 -9.61
CA GLN A 228 -18.43 3.12 -10.18
C GLN A 228 -19.19 2.30 -11.23
N LEU A 229 -18.48 1.69 -12.17
CA LEU A 229 -19.10 0.87 -13.22
C LEU A 229 -19.84 -0.34 -12.65
N ARG A 230 -19.25 -1.02 -11.66
CA ARG A 230 -19.93 -2.15 -11.00
C ARG A 230 -21.19 -1.73 -10.28
N GLN A 231 -21.15 -0.57 -9.63
CA GLN A 231 -22.31 -0.02 -8.96
C GLN A 231 -23.41 0.37 -9.97
N SER A 232 -23.06 1.08 -11.05
CA SER A 232 -24.03 1.52 -12.07
C SER A 232 -24.65 0.34 -12.81
N ASP A 233 -23.85 -0.69 -13.08
CA ASP A 233 -24.27 -1.86 -13.85
C ASP A 233 -24.96 -2.90 -12.95
N GLY A 234 -24.96 -2.70 -11.62
CA GLY A 234 -25.46 -3.68 -10.67
C GLY A 234 -24.70 -5.01 -10.71
N PHE A 235 -23.39 -4.97 -11.00
CA PHE A 235 -22.55 -6.15 -11.16
C PHE A 235 -21.89 -6.58 -9.84
N PHE A 236 -22.31 -7.72 -9.31
CA PHE A 236 -21.84 -8.29 -8.03
C PHE A 236 -20.96 -9.54 -8.20
N GLY A 237 -20.62 -9.86 -9.45
CA GLY A 237 -19.86 -11.04 -9.85
C GLY A 237 -20.76 -12.14 -10.41
N ALA A 238 -20.33 -12.76 -11.51
CA ALA A 238 -21.15 -13.72 -12.25
C ALA A 238 -21.67 -14.89 -11.40
N GLN A 239 -20.84 -15.43 -10.49
CA GLN A 239 -21.28 -16.49 -9.58
C GLN A 239 -22.31 -15.99 -8.56
N THR A 240 -22.15 -14.75 -8.08
CA THR A 240 -23.11 -14.11 -7.17
C THR A 240 -24.45 -13.94 -7.86
N ASP A 241 -24.46 -13.52 -9.14
CA ASP A 241 -25.69 -13.36 -9.92
C ASP A 241 -26.43 -14.70 -10.11
N VAL A 242 -25.69 -15.78 -10.39
CA VAL A 242 -26.25 -17.15 -10.47
C VAL A 242 -26.85 -17.61 -9.14
N LEU A 243 -26.21 -17.26 -8.01
CA LEU A 243 -26.75 -17.57 -6.69
C LEU A 243 -28.01 -16.74 -6.41
N LEU A 244 -28.00 -15.45 -6.71
CA LEU A 244 -29.13 -14.55 -6.49
C LEU A 244 -30.38 -14.92 -7.30
N GLN A 245 -30.23 -15.57 -8.46
CA GLN A 245 -31.35 -16.08 -9.27
C GLN A 245 -32.11 -17.22 -8.59
N GLN A 246 -31.52 -17.86 -7.58
CA GLN A 246 -32.15 -18.96 -6.82
C GLN A 246 -32.95 -18.43 -5.61
N PHE A 247 -32.93 -17.12 -5.35
CA PHE A 247 -33.68 -16.52 -4.24
C PHE A 247 -35.01 -15.93 -4.72
N PRO A 248 -36.02 -15.85 -3.84
CA PRO A 248 -37.20 -15.04 -4.10
C PRO A 248 -36.83 -13.58 -4.40
N ASP A 249 -37.51 -12.96 -5.36
CA ASP A 249 -37.20 -11.60 -5.86
C ASP A 249 -37.00 -10.58 -4.74
N ARG A 250 -37.85 -10.63 -3.70
CA ARG A 250 -37.77 -9.72 -2.56
C ARG A 250 -36.46 -9.88 -1.78
N GLN A 251 -36.04 -11.11 -1.49
CA GLN A 251 -34.80 -11.35 -0.74
C GLN A 251 -33.57 -11.04 -1.59
N ALA A 252 -33.62 -11.42 -2.87
CA ALA A 252 -32.57 -11.11 -3.83
C ALA A 252 -32.41 -9.60 -4.03
N ALA A 253 -33.49 -8.82 -3.97
CA ALA A 253 -33.44 -7.35 -4.02
C ALA A 253 -32.74 -6.73 -2.79
N VAL A 254 -33.06 -7.22 -1.58
CA VAL A 254 -32.40 -6.78 -0.34
C VAL A 254 -30.89 -7.05 -0.36
N LEU A 255 -30.48 -8.23 -0.81
CA LEU A 255 -29.06 -8.57 -0.95
C LEU A 255 -28.35 -7.67 -1.97
N ARG A 256 -28.98 -7.40 -3.13
CA ARG A 256 -28.42 -6.49 -4.15
C ARG A 256 -28.29 -5.06 -3.64
N GLU A 257 -29.27 -4.57 -2.88
CA GLU A 257 -29.22 -3.24 -2.28
C GLU A 257 -28.04 -3.11 -1.31
N ASP A 258 -27.84 -4.10 -0.44
CA ASP A 258 -26.72 -4.12 0.51
C ASP A 258 -25.35 -4.16 -0.21
N MET A 259 -25.22 -4.95 -1.27
CA MET A 259 -24.00 -4.98 -2.10
C MET A 259 -23.78 -3.68 -2.87
N CYS A 260 -24.84 -3.02 -3.34
CA CYS A 260 -24.75 -1.70 -3.94
C CYS A 260 -24.27 -0.65 -2.93
N ASN A 261 -24.78 -0.72 -1.70
CA ASN A 261 -24.35 0.13 -0.58
C ASN A 261 -22.88 -0.09 -0.21
N PHE A 262 -22.34 -1.31 -0.37
CA PHE A 262 -20.91 -1.57 -0.22
C PHE A 262 -20.09 -0.76 -1.24
N TYR A 263 -20.45 -0.79 -2.53
CA TYR A 263 -19.75 0.01 -3.54
C TYR A 263 -19.89 1.51 -3.28
N GLN A 264 -21.09 1.98 -2.93
CA GLN A 264 -21.34 3.38 -2.58
C GLN A 264 -20.47 3.83 -1.41
N SER A 265 -20.45 3.06 -0.33
CA SER A 265 -19.66 3.36 0.87
C SER A 265 -18.16 3.37 0.57
N SER A 266 -17.70 2.44 -0.28
CA SER A 266 -16.31 2.39 -0.73
C SER A 266 -15.92 3.66 -1.48
N LEU A 267 -16.76 4.06 -2.45
CA LEU A 267 -16.55 5.26 -3.28
C LEU A 267 -16.57 6.53 -2.46
N THR A 268 -17.56 6.70 -1.58
CA THR A 268 -17.65 7.84 -0.69
C THR A 268 -16.42 7.96 0.19
N TYR A 269 -15.92 6.84 0.76
CA TYR A 269 -14.69 6.87 1.55
C TYR A 269 -13.47 7.26 0.71
N LEU A 270 -13.32 6.69 -0.50
CA LEU A 270 -12.23 7.03 -1.43
C LEU A 270 -12.21 8.51 -1.77
N GLU A 271 -13.36 9.09 -2.13
CA GLU A 271 -13.48 10.50 -2.51
C GLU A 271 -13.29 11.47 -1.33
N GLN A 272 -13.58 11.03 -0.10
CA GLN A 272 -13.28 11.80 1.11
C GLN A 272 -11.79 11.80 1.45
N CYS A 273 -11.10 10.70 1.17
CA CYS A 273 -9.71 10.49 1.60
C CYS A 273 -8.67 10.78 0.50
N TYR A 274 -9.07 10.81 -0.77
CA TYR A 274 -8.20 11.00 -1.92
C TYR A 274 -8.79 12.04 -2.88
N ASP A 275 -7.96 13.01 -3.27
CA ASP A 275 -8.37 14.06 -4.21
C ASP A 275 -8.34 13.55 -5.66
N PHE A 276 -9.52 13.39 -6.26
CA PHE A 276 -9.64 12.99 -7.67
C PHE A 276 -9.69 14.18 -8.64
N SER A 277 -9.48 15.42 -8.19
CA SER A 277 -9.44 16.59 -9.06
C SER A 277 -8.10 16.74 -9.80
N ASP A 278 -8.08 17.64 -10.79
CA ASP A 278 -6.85 18.01 -11.50
C ASP A 278 -5.85 18.80 -10.62
N SER A 279 -6.27 19.22 -9.42
CA SER A 279 -5.39 19.91 -8.47
C SER A 279 -4.47 18.97 -7.69
N ASN A 280 -4.74 17.66 -7.72
CA ASN A 280 -3.92 16.66 -7.02
C ASN A 280 -2.48 16.66 -7.56
N TYR A 281 -1.49 16.72 -6.68
CA TYR A 281 -0.07 16.71 -7.08
C TYR A 281 0.31 15.44 -7.85
N GLN A 282 -0.22 14.27 -7.49
CA GLN A 282 0.03 13.00 -8.17
C GLN A 282 -0.50 13.03 -9.61
N LYS A 283 -1.60 13.76 -9.86
CA LYS A 283 -2.13 13.98 -11.21
C LYS A 283 -1.17 14.82 -12.05
N LYS A 284 -0.67 15.91 -11.47
CA LYS A 284 0.29 16.82 -12.13
C LYS A 284 1.61 16.12 -12.45
N LEU A 285 2.07 15.23 -11.56
CA LEU A 285 3.27 14.41 -11.74
C LEU A 285 3.08 13.25 -12.73
N ALA A 286 1.85 12.87 -13.08
CA ALA A 286 1.60 11.70 -13.93
C ALA A 286 2.19 11.84 -15.36
N SER A 287 2.38 13.07 -15.83
CA SER A 287 3.05 13.38 -17.10
C SER A 287 4.49 12.86 -17.15
N LEU A 288 5.19 12.83 -16.01
CA LEU A 288 6.57 12.34 -15.89
C LEU A 288 6.67 10.81 -15.98
N ALA A 289 5.55 10.09 -15.96
CA ALA A 289 5.54 8.65 -16.22
C ALA A 289 5.82 8.30 -17.69
N LEU A 290 5.72 9.27 -18.61
CA LEU A 290 5.94 9.11 -20.05
C LEU A 290 5.19 7.88 -20.62
N LYS A 291 3.96 7.62 -20.15
CA LYS A 291 3.20 6.41 -20.50
C LYS A 291 2.50 6.49 -21.85
N LYS A 292 1.97 7.67 -22.19
CA LYS A 292 1.09 7.86 -23.36
C LYS A 292 1.62 8.90 -24.33
N SER A 293 2.28 9.94 -23.81
CA SER A 293 2.79 11.05 -24.59
C SER A 293 4.05 11.62 -23.95
N PRO A 294 4.89 12.32 -24.74
CA PRO A 294 5.88 13.25 -24.22
C PRO A 294 5.23 14.29 -23.29
N PHE A 295 6.01 14.85 -22.39
CA PHE A 295 5.64 16.03 -21.62
C PHE A 295 6.28 17.28 -22.25
N ASN A 296 5.75 18.46 -21.88
CA ASN A 296 6.30 19.75 -22.29
C ASN A 296 6.84 20.50 -21.07
N PHE A 297 7.54 21.63 -21.29
CA PHE A 297 8.13 22.39 -20.19
C PHE A 297 7.12 22.87 -19.14
N SER A 298 5.87 23.16 -19.53
CA SER A 298 4.81 23.53 -18.56
C SER A 298 4.56 22.42 -17.55
N HIS A 299 4.61 21.15 -17.96
CA HIS A 299 4.47 20.03 -17.03
C HIS A 299 5.63 19.95 -16.04
N LEU A 300 6.86 20.29 -16.45
CA LEU A 300 7.99 20.39 -15.54
C LEU A 300 7.82 21.55 -14.55
N CYS A 301 7.38 22.72 -15.02
CA CYS A 301 7.07 23.84 -14.13
C CYS A 301 6.02 23.46 -13.09
N GLU A 302 4.96 22.76 -13.49
CA GLU A 302 3.93 22.25 -12.56
C GLU A 302 4.52 21.25 -11.57
N ALA A 303 5.37 20.32 -12.02
CA ALA A 303 6.04 19.36 -11.15
C ALA A 303 6.92 20.07 -10.09
N VAL A 304 7.71 21.06 -10.51
CA VAL A 304 8.54 21.88 -9.63
C VAL A 304 7.70 22.63 -8.60
N GLU A 305 6.57 23.19 -9.02
CA GLU A 305 5.65 23.89 -8.13
C GLU A 305 5.06 22.95 -7.06
N VAL A 306 4.49 21.81 -7.47
CA VAL A 306 3.82 20.89 -6.53
C VAL A 306 4.78 20.17 -5.60
N LEU A 307 6.01 19.92 -6.05
CA LEU A 307 7.09 19.37 -5.22
C LEU A 307 7.81 20.44 -4.39
N GLN A 308 7.40 21.71 -4.51
CA GLN A 308 7.97 22.86 -3.80
C GLN A 308 9.48 22.98 -4.00
N LEU A 309 9.92 22.79 -5.25
CA LEU A 309 11.32 22.79 -5.66
C LEU A 309 11.81 24.14 -6.22
N SER A 310 10.92 25.11 -6.43
CA SER A 310 11.24 26.36 -7.14
C SER A 310 12.38 27.18 -6.53
N LYS A 311 12.64 27.06 -5.22
CA LYS A 311 13.74 27.76 -4.54
C LYS A 311 15.09 27.02 -4.61
N LYS A 312 15.07 25.76 -5.05
CA LYS A 312 16.21 24.85 -5.04
C LYS A 312 16.69 24.47 -6.45
N LEU A 313 15.87 24.75 -7.47
CA LEU A 313 16.18 24.51 -8.87
C LEU A 313 16.46 25.82 -9.58
N ASP A 314 17.44 25.80 -10.47
CA ASP A 314 17.63 26.82 -11.48
C ASP A 314 16.72 26.47 -12.66
N MET A 315 15.72 27.32 -12.90
CA MET A 315 14.70 27.07 -13.92
C MET A 315 15.26 27.22 -15.35
N ASP A 316 16.33 28.00 -15.52
CA ASP A 316 16.98 28.14 -16.83
C ASP A 316 17.78 26.87 -17.13
N ALA A 317 18.53 26.36 -16.14
CA ALA A 317 19.22 25.07 -16.27
C ALA A 317 18.24 23.91 -16.49
N LEU A 318 17.09 23.91 -15.80
CA LEU A 318 16.04 22.91 -16.03
C LEU A 318 15.45 22.98 -17.44
N TYR A 319 15.32 24.19 -18.01
CA TYR A 319 14.85 24.35 -19.38
C TYR A 319 15.87 23.80 -20.39
N ASP A 320 17.16 24.06 -20.16
CA ASP A 320 18.23 23.51 -20.98
C ASP A 320 18.23 21.98 -20.92
N GLU A 321 18.11 21.39 -19.72
CA GLU A 321 17.95 19.92 -19.55
C GLU A 321 16.72 19.39 -20.30
N TYR A 322 15.58 20.08 -20.20
CA TYR A 322 14.38 19.73 -20.96
C TYR A 322 14.61 19.72 -22.47
N CYS A 323 15.31 20.72 -23.01
CA CYS A 323 15.65 20.79 -24.43
C CYS A 323 16.51 19.59 -24.87
N VAL A 324 17.39 19.10 -24.01
CA VAL A 324 18.20 17.91 -24.28
C VAL A 324 17.34 16.64 -24.26
N VAL A 325 16.38 16.50 -23.31
CA VAL A 325 15.54 15.30 -23.21
C VAL A 325 14.44 15.25 -24.29
N LEU A 326 13.92 16.40 -24.73
CA LEU A 326 12.75 16.52 -25.62
C LEU A 326 12.79 15.62 -26.87
N PRO A 327 13.89 15.54 -27.66
CA PRO A 327 13.95 14.68 -28.85
C PRO A 327 13.85 13.18 -28.53
N HIS A 328 14.20 12.79 -27.31
CA HIS A 328 14.27 11.39 -26.89
C HIS A 328 13.00 10.89 -26.19
N GLN A 329 12.14 11.80 -25.73
CA GLN A 329 10.92 11.44 -25.00
C GLN A 329 10.03 10.49 -25.80
N GLN A 330 9.91 10.68 -27.12
CA GLN A 330 9.08 9.83 -27.96
C GLN A 330 9.56 8.37 -27.97
N ALA A 331 10.88 8.17 -28.01
CA ALA A 331 11.48 6.84 -27.94
C ALA A 331 11.28 6.20 -26.55
N ILE A 332 11.38 7.00 -25.48
CA ILE A 332 11.12 6.54 -24.10
C ILE A 332 9.66 6.12 -23.94
N VAL A 333 8.71 6.88 -24.48
CA VAL A 333 7.28 6.53 -24.48
C VAL A 333 7.04 5.21 -25.21
N GLN A 334 7.70 5.00 -26.35
CA GLN A 334 7.57 3.80 -27.17
C GLN A 334 8.29 2.56 -26.61
N SER A 335 9.26 2.75 -25.71
CA SER A 335 10.06 1.65 -25.14
C SER A 335 9.23 0.61 -24.37
N GLY A 336 8.09 1.01 -23.79
CA GLY A 336 7.30 0.16 -22.91
C GLY A 336 7.99 -0.20 -21.59
N ALA A 337 9.16 0.38 -21.29
CA ALA A 337 9.90 0.11 -20.05
C ALA A 337 9.09 0.52 -18.80
N PRO A 338 9.31 -0.14 -17.64
CA PRO A 338 8.79 0.32 -16.35
C PRO A 338 9.15 1.79 -16.09
N VAL A 339 8.26 2.54 -15.43
CA VAL A 339 8.45 3.99 -15.21
C VAL A 339 9.75 4.29 -14.47
N VAL A 340 10.12 3.47 -13.48
CA VAL A 340 11.37 3.62 -12.73
C VAL A 340 12.62 3.49 -13.63
N GLU A 341 12.54 2.70 -14.70
CA GLU A 341 13.68 2.45 -15.61
C GLU A 341 13.78 3.51 -16.71
N LYS A 342 12.66 4.12 -17.12
CA LYS A 342 12.62 5.12 -18.21
C LYS A 342 13.62 6.26 -18.00
N TRP A 343 13.84 6.65 -16.76
CA TRP A 343 14.76 7.71 -16.39
C TRP A 343 16.20 7.21 -16.20
N ALA A 344 16.41 5.94 -15.88
CA ALA A 344 17.74 5.31 -15.85
C ALA A 344 18.31 5.08 -17.26
N PHE A 345 17.45 4.89 -18.28
CA PHE A 345 17.90 4.81 -19.68
C PHE A 345 18.55 6.11 -20.16
N TRP A 346 18.20 7.26 -19.59
CA TRP A 346 18.77 8.55 -19.95
C TRP A 346 20.27 8.66 -19.62
N GLU A 347 20.67 8.21 -18.43
CA GLU A 347 22.07 8.26 -17.97
C GLU A 347 23.01 7.53 -18.95
N LYS A 348 22.57 6.41 -19.53
CA LYS A 348 23.35 5.65 -20.52
C LYS A 348 23.46 6.33 -21.89
N TRP A 349 22.50 7.18 -22.26
CA TRP A 349 22.55 7.92 -23.53
C TRP A 349 23.47 9.15 -23.44
N GLU A 350 23.54 9.81 -22.28
CA GLU A 350 24.49 10.90 -22.05
C GLU A 350 25.96 10.44 -22.13
N GLU A 351 26.27 9.26 -21.60
CA GLU A 351 27.61 8.65 -21.69
C GLU A 351 28.08 8.40 -23.12
N GLY A 352 27.15 8.23 -24.07
CA GLY A 352 27.45 8.03 -25.50
C GLY A 352 27.53 9.33 -26.31
N LEU A 353 26.96 10.44 -25.83
CA LEU A 353 26.79 11.69 -26.59
C LEU A 353 27.77 12.80 -26.18
N PHE A 354 28.31 12.79 -24.94
CA PHE A 354 29.24 13.81 -24.47
C PHE A 354 30.66 13.25 -24.28
N THR A 355 31.45 13.27 -25.36
CA THR A 355 32.90 13.01 -25.34
C THR A 355 33.75 14.28 -25.14
N ASP A 356 33.14 15.42 -24.81
CA ASP A 356 33.85 16.70 -24.62
C ASP A 356 33.70 17.18 -23.16
N ASP A 357 34.81 17.14 -22.43
CA ASP A 357 34.96 17.40 -20.99
C ASP A 357 34.54 18.80 -20.52
N ARG A 358 34.09 19.70 -21.41
CA ARG A 358 33.93 21.14 -21.13
C ARG A 358 32.53 21.57 -20.68
N MET A 359 31.53 20.68 -20.71
CA MET A 359 30.15 20.96 -20.28
C MET A 359 29.78 20.29 -18.93
N LEU A 360 30.70 19.54 -18.32
CA LEU A 360 30.40 18.58 -17.26
C LEU A 360 30.21 19.15 -15.84
N ASP A 361 30.72 20.34 -15.53
CA ASP A 361 30.91 20.76 -14.12
C ASP A 361 29.76 21.59 -13.51
N GLY A 362 28.79 22.07 -14.31
CA GLY A 362 27.73 22.97 -13.81
C GLY A 362 26.31 22.40 -13.78
N HIS A 363 25.99 21.48 -14.69
CA HIS A 363 24.60 21.17 -15.07
C HIS A 363 24.07 19.80 -14.59
N LYS A 364 24.89 18.98 -13.93
CA LYS A 364 24.55 17.56 -13.65
C LYS A 364 23.73 17.30 -12.37
N GLU A 365 23.35 18.31 -11.60
CA GLU A 365 22.94 18.12 -10.20
C GLU A 365 21.49 18.47 -9.86
N GLN A 366 20.69 19.02 -10.79
CA GLN A 366 19.44 19.67 -10.41
C GLN A 366 18.19 18.79 -10.53
N MET A 367 18.00 18.02 -11.60
CA MET A 367 16.81 17.14 -11.66
C MET A 367 16.88 15.89 -10.78
N PHE A 368 18.08 15.34 -10.57
CA PHE A 368 18.25 14.02 -9.97
C PHE A 368 19.24 14.08 -8.80
N GLY A 369 18.83 14.76 -7.73
CA GLY A 369 19.57 14.79 -6.48
C GLY A 369 19.88 13.37 -6.00
N LYS A 370 21.16 12.99 -6.08
CA LYS A 370 21.64 11.69 -5.63
C LYS A 370 21.20 11.47 -4.19
N HIS A 371 20.60 10.34 -3.89
CA HIS A 371 20.41 9.93 -2.51
C HIS A 371 21.67 9.16 -2.12
N GLN A 372 22.45 9.67 -1.19
CA GLN A 372 23.43 8.86 -0.48
C GLN A 372 23.13 8.96 1.01
N VAL A 373 22.45 7.94 1.51
CA VAL A 373 22.30 7.69 2.93
C VAL A 373 23.25 6.54 3.28
N LYS A 374 24.18 6.76 4.21
CA LYS A 374 25.03 5.66 4.69
C LYS A 374 24.21 4.82 5.67
N SER A 375 23.81 3.62 5.25
CA SER A 375 23.05 2.70 6.08
C SER A 375 23.92 1.91 7.07
N ASN A 376 23.31 1.50 8.19
CA ASN A 376 23.83 0.44 9.07
C ASN A 376 23.65 -0.98 8.48
N PHE A 377 22.88 -1.13 7.39
CA PHE A 377 22.63 -2.41 6.71
C PHE A 377 22.67 -2.26 5.18
N THR A 378 23.50 -3.03 4.50
CA THR A 378 23.68 -2.99 3.03
C THR A 378 22.66 -3.88 2.28
N PHE A 379 21.45 -4.06 2.80
CA PHE A 379 20.45 -4.99 2.25
C PHE A 379 19.35 -4.24 1.49
N SER A 380 18.93 -4.76 0.33
CA SER A 380 17.68 -4.33 -0.30
C SER A 380 16.47 -4.67 0.61
N CYS A 381 15.31 -4.02 0.45
CA CYS A 381 14.09 -4.36 1.22
C CYS A 381 13.73 -5.86 1.13
N LYS A 382 13.94 -6.49 -0.02
CA LYS A 382 13.70 -7.92 -0.26
C LYS A 382 14.73 -8.82 0.43
N ASP A 383 16.01 -8.46 0.36
CA ASP A 383 17.08 -9.18 1.03
C ASP A 383 16.96 -9.04 2.55
N PHE A 384 16.50 -7.87 3.00
CA PHE A 384 16.19 -7.57 4.37
C PHE A 384 14.97 -8.37 4.87
N TYR A 385 13.87 -8.40 4.12
CA TYR A 385 12.73 -9.28 4.44
C TYR A 385 13.17 -10.73 4.54
N THR A 386 14.00 -11.18 3.60
CA THR A 386 14.57 -12.54 3.58
C THR A 386 15.48 -12.79 4.78
N TYR A 387 16.29 -11.81 5.17
CA TYR A 387 17.15 -11.85 6.36
C TYR A 387 16.31 -11.93 7.64
N VAL A 388 15.32 -11.05 7.81
CA VAL A 388 14.38 -11.07 8.94
C VAL A 388 13.64 -12.41 9.00
N VAL A 389 13.14 -12.92 7.87
CA VAL A 389 12.43 -14.21 7.81
C VAL A 389 13.33 -15.40 8.16
N LYS A 390 14.64 -15.31 7.90
CA LYS A 390 15.62 -16.33 8.30
C LYS A 390 16.00 -16.20 9.77
N GLU A 391 15.89 -15.00 10.33
CA GLU A 391 16.28 -14.72 11.70
C GLU A 391 15.16 -15.05 12.70
N LYS A 392 15.09 -16.35 13.02
CA LYS A 392 14.08 -16.92 13.92
C LYS A 392 13.97 -16.20 15.26
N VAL A 393 15.06 -15.65 15.78
CA VAL A 393 15.04 -14.87 17.03
C VAL A 393 14.29 -13.55 16.83
N LEU A 394 14.59 -12.83 15.75
CA LEU A 394 13.93 -11.58 15.39
C LEU A 394 12.45 -11.82 15.07
N LEU A 395 12.13 -12.86 14.29
CA LEU A 395 10.76 -13.28 13.98
C LEU A 395 9.97 -13.75 15.20
N ASN A 396 10.57 -14.53 16.08
CA ASN A 396 9.88 -15.00 17.30
C ASN A 396 9.64 -13.84 18.27
N ALA A 397 10.56 -12.86 18.30
CA ALA A 397 10.37 -11.64 19.04
C ALA A 397 9.25 -10.78 18.39
N ALA A 398 9.31 -10.53 17.07
CA ALA A 398 8.29 -9.90 16.21
C ALA A 398 6.87 -10.47 16.40
N ARG A 399 6.79 -11.78 16.63
CA ARG A 399 5.53 -12.53 16.81
C ARG A 399 5.10 -12.65 18.27
N SER A 400 5.91 -12.21 19.23
CA SER A 400 5.57 -12.27 20.65
C SER A 400 5.01 -10.94 21.13
N ASN A 401 3.93 -10.97 21.94
CA ASN A 401 3.41 -9.77 22.61
C ASN A 401 4.33 -9.24 23.74
N LYS A 402 5.63 -9.58 23.72
CA LYS A 402 6.60 -9.18 24.75
C LYS A 402 7.47 -8.04 24.20
N LYS A 403 7.40 -6.87 24.86
CA LYS A 403 8.22 -5.67 24.59
C LYS A 403 9.72 -6.02 24.50
N TYR A 404 10.41 -5.50 23.48
CA TYR A 404 11.81 -5.82 23.18
C TYR A 404 12.76 -5.11 24.14
N LYS A 405 13.78 -5.82 24.66
CA LYS A 405 14.92 -5.23 25.36
C LYS A 405 16.19 -5.62 24.61
N PHE A 406 16.52 -4.93 23.53
CA PHE A 406 17.83 -5.11 22.89
C PHE A 406 18.81 -3.98 23.27
N LYS A 407 20.09 -4.35 23.27
CA LYS A 407 21.20 -3.79 24.06
C LYS A 407 21.59 -2.37 23.64
N LYS A 408 21.77 -1.47 24.62
CA LYS A 408 22.59 -0.26 24.49
C LYS A 408 23.99 -0.64 23.96
N LYS A 409 24.45 -0.05 22.85
CA LYS A 409 25.85 -0.17 22.41
C LYS A 409 26.76 0.55 23.41
N PRO A 410 27.99 0.05 23.67
CA PRO A 410 28.97 0.75 24.50
C PRO A 410 29.57 1.93 23.72
N GLU A 411 29.75 3.06 24.40
CA GLU A 411 30.44 4.25 23.90
C GLU A 411 31.89 3.93 23.51
N GLY A 412 32.28 4.19 22.25
CA GLY A 412 33.66 3.99 21.82
C GLY A 412 33.99 4.35 20.37
N LYS A 413 34.61 5.53 20.21
CA LYS A 413 35.42 6.06 19.08
C LYS A 413 34.71 6.35 17.74
N LYS A 414 34.47 7.64 17.50
CA LYS A 414 34.17 8.25 16.20
C LYS A 414 35.38 8.13 15.24
N PRO A 415 35.22 7.64 14.00
CA PRO A 415 36.25 7.82 12.98
C PRO A 415 36.18 9.24 12.39
N SER A 416 37.32 9.91 12.32
CA SER A 416 37.48 11.21 11.65
C SER A 416 37.58 10.99 10.14
N TYR A 417 36.58 11.44 9.37
CA TYR A 417 36.71 11.52 7.91
C TYR A 417 36.06 12.79 7.34
N VAL A 418 36.71 13.30 6.30
CA VAL A 418 36.48 14.56 5.58
C VAL A 418 35.10 14.56 4.92
N ARG A 419 34.34 15.64 5.13
CA ARG A 419 32.99 15.87 4.59
C ARG A 419 33.05 16.13 3.07
N PRO A 420 32.31 15.40 2.23
CA PRO A 420 31.91 15.91 0.92
C PRO A 420 30.78 16.93 1.10
N HIS A 421 30.71 17.94 0.23
CA HIS A 421 29.64 18.93 0.20
C HIS A 421 28.30 18.27 -0.17
N LEU A 422 27.50 17.92 0.85
CA LEU A 422 26.14 17.34 0.77
C LEU A 422 25.04 18.36 0.40
N SER A 423 25.39 19.56 -0.06
CA SER A 423 24.48 20.72 -0.11
C SER A 423 23.38 20.68 -1.19
N LYS A 424 23.19 19.55 -1.90
CA LYS A 424 22.26 19.45 -3.06
C LYS A 424 21.43 18.16 -3.14
N MET A 425 21.44 17.29 -2.12
CA MET A 425 20.77 15.96 -2.16
C MET A 425 19.44 15.92 -1.40
N LYS A 426 18.30 15.70 -2.08
CA LYS A 426 17.01 15.48 -1.41
C LYS A 426 16.80 14.00 -1.08
N PHE A 427 16.01 13.72 -0.05
CA PHE A 427 15.54 12.36 0.25
C PHE A 427 14.10 12.33 0.75
N ASP A 428 13.40 11.22 0.50
CA ASP A 428 12.09 10.95 1.05
C ASP A 428 12.22 10.15 2.35
N VAL A 429 11.45 10.54 3.37
CA VAL A 429 11.31 9.75 4.59
C VAL A 429 10.04 8.93 4.49
N GLN A 430 10.21 7.62 4.37
CA GLN A 430 9.12 6.65 4.45
C GLN A 430 9.18 5.94 5.81
N MET A 431 8.09 6.04 6.57
CA MET A 431 7.91 5.31 7.81
C MET A 431 6.95 4.13 7.59
N CYS A 432 7.45 2.92 7.83
CA CYS A 432 6.65 1.70 7.81
C CYS A 432 6.39 1.24 9.25
N GLN A 433 5.15 1.36 9.73
CA GLN A 433 4.72 0.75 11.00
C GLN A 433 4.31 -0.70 10.74
N PHE A 434 4.83 -1.64 11.55
CA PHE A 434 4.66 -3.09 11.37
C PHE A 434 3.75 -3.74 12.42
#